data_AF-A0A218XFL3-F1
#
_entry.id   AF-A0A218XFL3-F1
#
_cell.length_a   1.000
_cell.length_b   1.000
_cell.length_c   1.000
_cell.angle_alpha   90.00
_cell.angle_beta   90.00
_cell.angle_gamma   90.00
#
_symmetry.space_group_name_H-M   'P 1'
#
loop_
_entity.id
_entity.type
_entity.pdbx_description
1 polymer ?
#
loop_
_entity_poly.entity_id
_entity_poly.type
_entity_poly.pdbx_seq_one_letter_code
_entity_poly.pdbx_strand_id
1 'polypeptide(L)'
;MATHPEVPGEPTQTGTALLETATAAIQGFGPLNKIHQHLCAFHFYADDMTRQVEAHHFCAHQNEDMRQCLIYDGPDPDARLIGVEYIVTEEIFLTLPDEEKPLWHSHEYEVKGGFLFTPGVPGPIQRLELEKVAKTYGKTIHFWQVDKGDSLPVGLPQIMMALTREGQLQEDIATSVEKRFGVSFQKEKENRAYMAGLAHGIHPLANAAGKGLQTELREVGL
;
A
#
# COMPACT_ATOMS: atom_id res chain seq x y z
N MET A 1 5.45 5.60 17.23
CA MET A 1 4.35 6.46 16.75
C MET A 1 5.01 7.54 15.91
N ALA A 2 4.77 7.54 14.61
CA ALA A 2 5.10 8.73 13.83
C ALA A 2 4.22 9.85 14.39
N THR A 3 4.84 10.83 15.03
CA THR A 3 4.16 12.02 15.53
C THR A 3 3.85 12.89 14.32
N HIS A 4 2.82 12.53 13.56
CA HIS A 4 2.39 13.35 12.46
C HIS A 4 1.87 14.69 13.01
N PRO A 5 2.20 15.82 12.38
CA PRO A 5 1.71 17.12 12.83
C PRO A 5 0.19 17.17 12.71
N GLU A 6 -0.51 17.65 13.72
CA GLU A 6 -1.98 17.69 13.73
C GLU A 6 -2.57 18.34 12.47
N VAL A 7 -3.68 17.78 11.96
CA VAL A 7 -4.40 18.38 10.83
C VAL A 7 -5.02 19.70 11.31
N PRO A 8 -4.75 20.84 10.65
CA PRO A 8 -5.23 22.13 11.13
C PRO A 8 -6.75 22.23 11.04
N GLY A 9 -7.35 22.86 12.05
CA GLY A 9 -8.79 23.08 12.16
C GLY A 9 -9.27 22.88 13.59
N GLU A 10 -10.52 23.28 13.86
CA GLU A 10 -11.17 22.93 15.12
C GLU A 10 -11.61 21.45 15.09
N PRO A 11 -11.60 20.74 16.24
CA PRO A 11 -12.16 19.41 16.31
C PRO A 11 -13.64 19.38 15.87
N THR A 12 -14.08 18.23 15.36
CA THR A 12 -15.49 18.04 14.99
C THR A 12 -16.40 18.34 16.20
N GLN A 13 -17.21 19.38 16.07
CA GLN A 13 -18.11 19.82 17.15
C GLN A 13 -19.17 18.76 17.45
N THR A 14 -19.64 18.70 18.70
CA THR A 14 -20.64 17.72 19.16
C THR A 14 -21.90 17.69 18.30
N GLY A 15 -22.39 18.85 17.85
CA GLY A 15 -23.55 18.94 16.98
C GLY A 15 -23.34 18.28 15.62
N THR A 16 -22.14 18.48 15.03
CA THR A 16 -21.73 17.86 13.77
C THR A 16 -21.59 16.35 13.93
N ALA A 17 -20.88 15.88 14.96
CA ALA A 17 -20.69 14.46 15.22
C ALA A 17 -22.02 13.72 15.44
N LEU A 18 -22.99 14.35 16.11
CA LEU A 18 -24.34 13.78 16.29
C LEU A 18 -25.09 13.68 14.96
N LEU A 19 -25.03 14.73 14.13
CA LEU A 19 -25.64 14.74 12.79
C LEU A 19 -25.02 13.68 11.88
N GLU A 20 -23.69 13.56 11.86
CA GLU A 20 -22.96 12.55 11.10
C GLU A 20 -23.36 11.14 11.54
N THR A 21 -23.45 10.88 12.85
CA THR A 21 -23.90 9.60 13.38
C THR A 21 -25.33 9.27 12.93
N ALA A 22 -26.25 10.23 13.03
CA ALA A 22 -27.64 10.05 12.63
C ALA A 22 -27.78 9.79 11.12
N THR A 23 -27.04 10.53 10.29
CA THR A 23 -27.08 10.38 8.83
C THR A 23 -26.37 9.10 8.37
N ALA A 24 -25.28 8.69 9.02
CA ALA A 24 -24.61 7.41 8.75
C ALA A 24 -25.51 6.20 9.04
N ALA A 25 -26.42 6.29 10.01
CA ALA A 25 -27.41 5.24 10.27
C ALA A 25 -28.47 5.09 9.16
N ILE A 26 -28.65 6.11 8.31
CA ILE A 26 -29.66 6.14 7.23
C ILE A 26 -29.01 5.86 5.87
N GLN A 27 -27.78 6.32 5.66
CA GLN A 27 -27.05 6.17 4.40
C GLN A 27 -26.47 4.76 4.23
N GLY A 28 -26.39 4.30 2.98
CA GLY A 28 -25.78 3.02 2.64
C GLY A 28 -24.31 3.17 2.26
N PHE A 29 -23.42 2.43 2.93
CA PHE A 29 -21.97 2.42 2.67
C PHE A 29 -21.53 1.20 1.83
N GLY A 30 -22.35 0.81 0.85
CA GLY A 30 -22.17 -0.42 0.07
C GLY A 30 -20.74 -0.69 -0.42
N PRO A 31 -20.05 0.29 -1.06
CA PRO A 31 -18.65 0.10 -1.49
C PRO A 31 -17.67 -0.14 -0.34
N LEU A 32 -17.77 0.62 0.76
CA LEU A 32 -16.86 0.45 1.92
C LEU A 32 -17.10 -0.87 2.64
N ASN A 33 -18.36 -1.33 2.69
CA ASN A 33 -18.73 -2.62 3.28
C ASN A 33 -18.14 -3.83 2.53
N LYS A 34 -17.57 -3.65 1.33
CA LYS A 34 -16.86 -4.71 0.61
C LYS A 34 -15.40 -4.86 1.02
N ILE A 35 -14.82 -3.91 1.75
CA ILE A 35 -13.46 -4.01 2.26
C ILE A 35 -13.39 -5.19 3.23
N HIS A 36 -12.58 -6.19 2.89
CA HIS A 36 -12.51 -7.47 3.62
C HIS A 36 -11.08 -7.85 4.05
N GLN A 37 -10.08 -7.05 3.66
CA GLN A 37 -8.68 -7.39 3.86
C GLN A 37 -7.89 -6.17 4.33
N HIS A 38 -7.06 -6.39 5.34
CA HIS A 38 -6.06 -5.45 5.84
C HIS A 38 -4.65 -6.00 5.60
N LEU A 39 -3.81 -5.29 4.86
CA LEU A 39 -2.39 -5.60 4.67
C LEU A 39 -1.52 -4.48 5.22
N CYS A 40 -0.35 -4.83 5.73
CA CYS A 40 0.73 -3.90 6.02
C CYS A 40 1.90 -4.20 5.07
N ALA A 41 2.43 -3.16 4.43
CA ALA A 41 3.57 -3.21 3.52
C ALA A 41 4.39 -1.91 3.65
N PHE A 42 5.42 -1.75 2.81
CA PHE A 42 6.29 -0.58 2.82
C PHE A 42 6.42 0.01 1.42
N HIS A 43 6.02 1.27 1.30
CA HIS A 43 6.08 2.01 0.05
C HIS A 43 7.29 2.93 0.00
N PHE A 44 7.81 3.06 -1.20
CA PHE A 44 8.96 3.88 -1.55
C PHE A 44 8.54 4.85 -2.64
N TYR A 45 9.03 6.08 -2.61
CA TYR A 45 8.75 7.03 -3.69
C TYR A 45 9.46 6.57 -4.96
N ALA A 46 8.76 6.55 -6.10
CA ALA A 46 9.32 6.05 -7.34
C ALA A 46 10.53 6.86 -7.83
N ASP A 47 10.68 8.13 -7.44
CA ASP A 47 11.86 8.95 -7.72
C ASP A 47 12.94 8.92 -6.63
N ASP A 48 12.61 8.42 -5.43
CA ASP A 48 13.51 8.37 -4.27
C ASP A 48 13.22 7.14 -3.37
N MET A 49 13.90 6.03 -3.67
CA MET A 49 13.82 4.77 -2.91
C MET A 49 14.46 4.83 -1.51
N THR A 50 14.92 5.99 -1.05
CA THR A 50 15.39 6.17 0.34
C THR A 50 14.28 6.61 1.29
N ARG A 51 13.20 7.18 0.74
CA ARG A 51 12.02 7.65 1.49
C ARG A 51 11.00 6.53 1.60
N GLN A 52 10.63 6.18 2.83
CA GLN A 52 9.86 4.98 3.15
C GLN A 52 8.61 5.33 3.95
N VAL A 53 7.50 4.69 3.61
CA VAL A 53 6.20 4.86 4.26
C VAL A 53 5.66 3.48 4.59
N GLU A 54 5.40 3.22 5.88
CA GLU A 54 4.56 2.08 6.27
C GLU A 54 3.14 2.32 5.75
N ALA A 55 2.62 1.36 4.99
CA ALA A 55 1.37 1.51 4.26
C ALA A 55 0.37 0.42 4.66
N HIS A 56 -0.80 0.87 5.12
CA HIS A 56 -1.89 0.00 5.51
C HIS A 56 -2.97 -0.03 4.43
N HIS A 57 -3.08 -1.18 3.75
CA HIS A 57 -4.03 -1.39 2.68
C HIS A 57 -5.33 -1.96 3.22
N PHE A 58 -6.43 -1.34 2.87
CA PHE A 58 -7.78 -1.81 3.13
C PHE A 58 -8.45 -2.14 1.79
N CYS A 59 -8.43 -3.41 1.44
CA CYS A 59 -8.71 -3.89 0.08
C CYS A 59 -10.09 -4.53 -0.05
N ALA A 60 -10.66 -4.37 -1.24
CA ALA A 60 -11.81 -5.10 -1.73
C ALA A 60 -11.51 -5.68 -3.13
N HIS A 61 -11.93 -6.92 -3.36
CA HIS A 61 -11.94 -7.51 -4.70
C HIS A 61 -12.99 -6.83 -5.59
N GLN A 62 -12.60 -6.49 -6.82
CA GLN A 62 -13.54 -6.25 -7.92
C GLN A 62 -13.93 -7.57 -8.59
N ASN A 63 -12.96 -8.47 -8.73
CA ASN A 63 -13.10 -9.86 -9.15
C ASN A 63 -11.87 -10.66 -8.64
N GLU A 64 -11.69 -11.91 -9.07
CA GLU A 64 -10.54 -12.73 -8.66
C GLU A 64 -9.17 -12.14 -9.07
N ASP A 65 -9.14 -11.37 -10.16
CA ASP A 65 -7.92 -10.89 -10.81
C ASP A 65 -7.57 -9.44 -10.48
N MET A 66 -8.50 -8.68 -9.87
CA MET A 66 -8.33 -7.26 -9.58
C MET A 66 -8.83 -6.91 -8.17
N ARG A 67 -7.95 -6.23 -7.41
CA ARG A 67 -8.28 -5.60 -6.12
C ARG A 67 -8.10 -4.10 -6.23
N GLN A 68 -8.84 -3.38 -5.39
CA GLN A 68 -8.61 -1.97 -5.14
C GLN A 68 -8.52 -1.74 -3.63
N CYS A 69 -7.58 -0.90 -3.23
CA CYS A 69 -7.25 -0.67 -1.83
C CYS A 69 -7.26 0.82 -1.53
N LEU A 70 -7.84 1.17 -0.38
CA LEU A 70 -7.56 2.45 0.28
C LEU A 70 -6.28 2.28 1.11
N ILE A 71 -5.37 3.24 1.06
CA ILE A 71 -4.11 3.19 1.79
C ILE A 71 -4.11 4.24 2.88
N TYR A 72 -3.79 3.80 4.10
CA TYR A 72 -3.61 4.65 5.27
C TYR A 72 -2.17 4.61 5.78
N ASP A 73 -1.74 5.66 6.47
CA ASP A 73 -0.41 5.74 7.14
C ASP A 73 -0.35 5.01 8.48
N GLY A 74 -1.47 4.46 8.94
CA GLY A 74 -1.59 3.73 10.19
C GLY A 74 -2.80 2.80 10.20
N PRO A 75 -2.88 1.89 11.18
CA PRO A 75 -4.02 0.99 11.35
C PRO A 75 -5.11 1.57 12.27
N ASP A 76 -4.84 2.69 12.94
CA ASP A 76 -5.69 3.26 13.98
C ASP A 76 -6.80 4.16 13.38
N PRO A 77 -7.91 4.42 14.10
CA PRO A 77 -9.06 5.16 13.56
C PRO A 77 -8.79 6.61 13.11
N ASP A 78 -7.70 7.22 13.60
CA ASP A 78 -7.24 8.57 13.24
C ASP A 78 -6.20 8.59 12.12
N ALA A 79 -5.88 7.44 11.54
CA ALA A 79 -4.96 7.33 10.41
C ALA A 79 -5.43 8.14 9.19
N ARG A 80 -4.48 8.68 8.46
CA ARG A 80 -4.73 9.50 7.27
C ARG A 80 -4.93 8.61 6.07
N LEU A 81 -5.94 8.89 5.27
CA LEU A 81 -6.03 8.32 3.92
C LEU A 81 -4.93 8.97 3.06
N ILE A 82 -3.89 8.20 2.75
CA ILE A 82 -2.72 8.70 2.02
C ILE A 82 -2.70 8.31 0.56
N GLY A 83 -3.43 7.27 0.14
CA GLY A 83 -3.29 6.74 -1.21
C GLY A 83 -4.35 5.74 -1.63
N VAL A 84 -4.17 5.26 -2.86
CA VAL A 84 -4.89 4.11 -3.43
C VAL A 84 -3.92 3.18 -4.11
N GLU A 85 -4.28 1.90 -4.12
CA GLU A 85 -3.60 0.90 -4.93
C GLU A 85 -4.61 0.07 -5.74
N TYR A 86 -4.24 -0.22 -6.97
CA TYR A 86 -4.87 -1.26 -7.77
C TYR A 86 -3.92 -2.44 -7.89
N ILE A 87 -4.39 -3.62 -7.52
CA ILE A 87 -3.63 -4.87 -7.61
C ILE A 87 -4.21 -5.71 -8.73
N VAL A 88 -3.38 -6.18 -9.64
CA VAL A 88 -3.78 -7.08 -10.73
C VAL A 88 -2.90 -8.32 -10.80
N THR A 89 -3.44 -9.43 -11.28
CA THR A 89 -2.66 -10.64 -11.54
C THR A 89 -1.59 -10.42 -12.60
N GLU A 90 -0.58 -11.28 -12.62
CA GLU A 90 0.46 -11.31 -13.66
C GLU A 90 -0.15 -11.36 -15.06
N GLU A 91 -1.21 -12.16 -15.26
CA GLU A 91 -1.89 -12.30 -16.54
C GLU A 91 -2.47 -10.97 -17.02
N ILE A 92 -3.13 -10.21 -16.15
CA ILE A 92 -3.65 -8.88 -16.49
C ILE A 92 -2.50 -7.90 -16.73
N PHE A 93 -1.50 -7.88 -15.86
CA PHE A 93 -0.34 -6.99 -16.01
C PHE A 93 0.36 -7.16 -17.36
N LEU A 94 0.52 -8.40 -17.83
CA LEU A 94 1.16 -8.70 -19.12
C LEU A 94 0.38 -8.15 -20.32
N THR A 95 -0.92 -7.91 -20.17
CA THR A 95 -1.77 -7.30 -21.22
C THR A 95 -1.70 -5.77 -21.26
N LEU A 96 -1.11 -5.13 -20.25
CA LEU A 96 -1.00 -3.68 -20.20
C LEU A 96 -0.07 -3.15 -21.31
N PRO A 97 -0.31 -1.92 -21.82
CA PRO A 97 0.65 -1.24 -22.67
C PRO A 97 2.02 -1.09 -22.00
N ASP A 98 3.09 -1.10 -22.79
CA ASP A 98 4.45 -1.03 -22.25
C ASP A 98 4.74 0.30 -21.54
N GLU A 99 4.09 1.39 -21.96
CA GLU A 99 4.15 2.69 -21.30
C GLU A 99 3.48 2.73 -19.92
N GLU A 100 2.55 1.81 -19.66
CA GLU A 100 1.82 1.73 -18.40
C GLU A 100 2.59 0.92 -17.35
N LYS A 101 3.25 -0.17 -17.76
CA LYS A 101 3.97 -1.11 -16.89
C LYS A 101 4.97 -0.46 -15.90
N PRO A 102 5.72 0.60 -16.23
CA PRO A 102 6.60 1.29 -15.29
C PRO A 102 5.90 1.87 -14.06
N LEU A 103 4.59 2.13 -14.15
CA LEU A 103 3.79 2.65 -13.04
C LEU A 103 3.42 1.57 -12.02
N TRP A 104 3.74 0.31 -12.29
CA TRP A 104 3.40 -0.84 -11.46
C TRP A 104 4.65 -1.45 -10.84
N HIS A 105 4.54 -1.93 -9.62
CA HIS A 105 5.57 -2.71 -8.95
C HIS A 105 5.11 -4.15 -8.73
N SER A 106 6.05 -5.08 -8.62
CA SER A 106 5.76 -6.49 -8.32
C SER A 106 5.71 -6.70 -6.80
N HIS A 107 4.69 -7.39 -6.29
CA HIS A 107 4.62 -7.75 -4.87
C HIS A 107 5.47 -8.99 -4.51
N GLU A 108 6.06 -9.68 -5.50
CA GLU A 108 6.78 -10.94 -5.27
C GLU A 108 7.82 -10.84 -4.13
N TYR A 109 8.67 -9.80 -4.16
CA TYR A 109 9.79 -9.71 -3.22
C TYR A 109 9.31 -9.37 -1.80
N GLU A 110 8.40 -8.42 -1.64
CA GLU A 110 7.89 -8.04 -0.31
C GLU A 110 7.10 -9.18 0.35
N VAL A 111 6.36 -9.98 -0.43
CA VAL A 111 5.62 -11.13 0.09
C VAL A 111 6.58 -12.24 0.53
N LYS A 112 7.47 -12.68 -0.37
CA LYS A 112 8.41 -13.78 -0.09
C LYS A 112 9.49 -13.37 0.91
N GLY A 113 9.84 -12.09 0.95
CA GLY A 113 10.76 -11.49 1.91
C GLY A 113 10.17 -11.33 3.32
N GLY A 114 8.87 -11.59 3.50
CA GLY A 114 8.21 -11.52 4.81
C GLY A 114 7.69 -10.12 5.19
N PHE A 115 7.91 -9.10 4.36
CA PHE A 115 7.65 -7.70 4.66
C PHE A 115 6.18 -7.29 4.49
N LEU A 116 5.47 -7.91 3.54
CA LEU A 116 4.02 -7.75 3.40
C LEU A 116 3.28 -8.81 4.23
N PHE A 117 2.39 -8.39 5.11
CA PHE A 117 1.64 -9.30 5.98
C PHE A 117 0.23 -8.78 6.29
N THR A 118 -0.63 -9.65 6.81
CA THR A 118 -1.99 -9.32 7.26
C THR A 118 -2.03 -9.21 8.80
N PRO A 119 -2.14 -8.01 9.39
CA PRO A 119 -2.19 -7.83 10.83
C PRO A 119 -3.29 -8.67 11.50
N GLY A 120 -2.98 -9.31 12.63
CA GLY A 120 -3.94 -10.10 13.41
C GLY A 120 -4.36 -11.46 12.81
N VAL A 121 -3.97 -11.77 11.57
CA VAL A 121 -4.32 -13.04 10.91
C VAL A 121 -3.22 -14.10 11.15
N PRO A 122 -3.56 -15.31 11.63
CA PRO A 122 -2.58 -16.37 11.86
C PRO A 122 -1.76 -16.75 10.61
N GLY A 123 -0.48 -17.03 10.81
CA GLY A 123 0.50 -17.37 9.77
C GLY A 123 0.00 -18.35 8.69
N PRO A 124 -0.50 -19.55 9.04
CA PRO A 124 -0.98 -20.50 8.04
C PRO A 124 -2.15 -19.98 7.18
N ILE A 125 -3.01 -19.13 7.75
CA ILE A 125 -4.18 -18.60 7.05
C ILE A 125 -3.73 -17.50 6.08
N GLN A 126 -2.91 -16.54 6.54
CA GLN A 126 -2.44 -15.47 5.68
C GLN A 126 -1.62 -15.99 4.50
N ARG A 127 -0.84 -17.06 4.67
CA ARG A 127 -0.01 -17.63 3.60
C ARG A 127 -0.81 -18.11 2.40
N LEU A 128 -2.03 -18.62 2.60
CA LEU A 128 -2.91 -19.04 1.49
C LEU A 128 -3.26 -17.88 0.56
N GLU A 129 -3.45 -16.69 1.15
CA GLU A 129 -3.71 -15.49 0.37
C GLU A 129 -2.44 -14.89 -0.21
N LEU A 130 -1.36 -14.84 0.58
CA LEU A 130 -0.08 -14.28 0.16
C LEU A 130 0.56 -15.08 -0.99
N GLU A 131 0.29 -16.38 -1.11
CA GLU A 131 0.66 -17.17 -2.30
C GLU A 131 0.06 -16.61 -3.61
N LYS A 132 -1.14 -16.02 -3.53
CA LYS A 132 -1.74 -15.32 -4.67
C LYS A 132 -1.12 -13.95 -4.85
N VAL A 133 -0.95 -13.18 -3.77
CA VAL A 133 -0.38 -11.81 -3.81
C VAL A 133 1.07 -11.81 -4.32
N ALA A 134 1.86 -12.86 -4.05
CA ALA A 134 3.23 -13.00 -4.57
C ALA A 134 3.30 -13.02 -6.12
N LYS A 135 2.15 -13.17 -6.80
CA LYS A 135 2.01 -13.26 -8.26
C LYS A 135 1.24 -12.09 -8.86
N THR A 136 1.18 -10.96 -8.15
CA THR A 136 0.45 -9.77 -8.61
C THR A 136 1.37 -8.57 -8.76
N TYR A 137 0.88 -7.57 -9.48
CA TYR A 137 1.48 -6.25 -9.61
C TYR A 137 0.55 -5.19 -9.03
N GLY A 138 1.13 -4.15 -8.42
CA GLY A 138 0.42 -3.05 -7.77
C GLY A 138 0.73 -1.72 -8.45
N LYS A 139 -0.30 -0.93 -8.78
CA LYS A 139 -0.17 0.49 -9.15
C LYS A 139 -0.60 1.33 -7.96
N THR A 140 0.38 1.94 -7.32
CA THR A 140 0.16 2.67 -6.07
C THR A 140 0.45 4.14 -6.23
N ILE A 141 -0.52 4.95 -5.78
CA ILE A 141 -0.43 6.41 -5.83
C ILE A 141 -0.68 6.95 -4.42
N HIS A 142 0.29 7.71 -3.89
CA HIS A 142 0.10 8.48 -2.66
C HIS A 142 -0.23 9.94 -2.99
N PHE A 143 -1.28 10.45 -2.36
CA PHE A 143 -1.71 11.85 -2.39
C PHE A 143 -1.16 12.67 -1.22
N TRP A 144 -0.71 12.02 -0.15
CA TRP A 144 -0.13 12.68 1.01
C TRP A 144 1.27 12.15 1.32
N GLN A 145 2.26 13.05 1.27
CA GLN A 145 3.65 12.73 1.61
C GLN A 145 3.91 12.85 3.13
N VAL A 146 3.37 11.91 3.92
CA VAL A 146 3.39 11.98 5.39
C VAL A 146 4.79 11.97 6.01
N ASP A 147 5.79 11.47 5.30
CA ASP A 147 7.21 11.48 5.70
C ASP A 147 7.83 12.88 5.68
N LYS A 148 7.27 13.82 4.91
CA LYS A 148 7.72 15.23 4.90
C LYS A 148 7.26 16.01 6.13
N GLY A 149 6.32 15.47 6.90
CA GLY A 149 5.75 16.15 8.05
C GLY A 149 4.84 17.32 7.66
N ASP A 150 4.12 17.22 6.53
CA ASP A 150 3.08 18.16 6.18
C ASP A 150 1.77 17.82 6.92
N SER A 151 1.07 18.85 7.42
CA SER A 151 -0.20 18.72 8.14
C SER A 151 -1.42 18.54 7.22
N LEU A 152 -1.24 18.74 5.91
CA LEU A 152 -2.25 18.56 4.87
C LEU A 152 -1.62 17.83 3.66
N PRO A 153 -2.43 17.19 2.79
CA PRO A 153 -1.94 16.52 1.58
C PRO A 153 -1.56 17.53 0.48
N VAL A 154 -0.46 18.25 0.70
CA VAL A 154 0.07 19.23 -0.26
C VAL A 154 1.04 18.58 -1.24
N GLY A 155 1.08 19.11 -2.47
CA GLY A 155 1.95 18.63 -3.54
C GLY A 155 1.26 17.70 -4.54
N LEU A 156 2.03 17.19 -5.50
CA LEU A 156 1.53 16.31 -6.55
C LEU A 156 1.39 14.87 -6.04
N PRO A 157 0.45 14.08 -6.58
CA PRO A 157 0.40 12.65 -6.35
C PRO A 157 1.70 11.98 -6.79
N GLN A 158 2.18 11.04 -5.99
CA GLN A 158 3.44 10.32 -6.20
C GLN A 158 3.15 8.86 -6.55
N ILE A 159 3.85 8.35 -7.57
CA ILE A 159 3.88 6.92 -7.83
C ILE A 159 4.74 6.25 -6.75
N MET A 160 4.25 5.15 -6.21
CA MET A 160 4.96 4.39 -5.18
C MET A 160 5.42 3.03 -5.69
N MET A 161 6.56 2.60 -5.19
CA MET A 161 7.21 1.32 -5.45
C MET A 161 7.26 0.49 -4.15
N ALA A 162 7.50 -0.80 -4.30
CA ALA A 162 7.69 -1.73 -3.18
C ALA A 162 9.17 -2.13 -3.02
N LEU A 163 9.44 -2.99 -2.02
CA LEU A 163 10.72 -3.65 -1.93
C LEU A 163 10.96 -4.53 -3.16
N THR A 164 12.19 -4.50 -3.67
CA THR A 164 12.64 -5.28 -4.84
C THR A 164 13.85 -6.16 -4.53
N ARG A 165 14.54 -5.90 -3.42
CA ARG A 165 15.75 -6.62 -2.99
C ARG A 165 16.00 -6.44 -1.48
N GLU A 166 16.97 -7.20 -0.99
CA GLU A 166 17.36 -7.20 0.42
C GLU A 166 18.08 -5.91 0.79
N GLY A 167 17.94 -5.50 2.07
CA GLY A 167 18.61 -4.31 2.61
C GLY A 167 18.00 -2.96 2.20
N GLN A 168 16.78 -2.94 1.64
CA GLN A 168 16.10 -1.67 1.32
C GLN A 168 15.36 -1.05 2.50
N LEU A 169 14.70 -1.86 3.35
CA LEU A 169 13.94 -1.37 4.49
C LEU A 169 14.87 -0.89 5.61
N GLN A 170 14.61 0.30 6.16
CA GLN A 170 15.36 0.83 7.31
C GLN A 170 15.13 -0.02 8.56
N GLU A 171 16.20 -0.29 9.31
CA GLU A 171 16.20 -1.21 10.46
C GLU A 171 15.31 -0.73 11.62
N ASP A 172 15.26 0.59 11.85
CA ASP A 172 14.43 1.20 12.89
C ASP A 172 12.94 1.09 12.55
N ILE A 173 12.57 1.31 11.28
CA ILE A 173 11.21 1.06 10.78
C ILE A 173 10.86 -0.42 10.95
N ALA A 174 11.73 -1.33 10.48
CA ALA A 174 11.48 -2.76 10.55
C ALA A 174 11.26 -3.24 12.00
N THR A 175 12.18 -2.87 12.90
CA THR A 175 12.11 -3.23 14.33
C THR A 175 10.86 -2.66 15.00
N SER A 176 10.48 -1.44 14.66
CA SER A 176 9.27 -0.79 15.18
C SER A 176 8.00 -1.56 14.79
N VAL A 177 7.91 -2.00 13.53
CA VAL A 177 6.76 -2.75 13.01
C VAL A 177 6.71 -4.15 13.59
N GLU A 178 7.82 -4.88 13.59
CA GLU A 178 7.94 -6.21 14.21
C GLU A 178 7.46 -6.19 15.67
N LYS A 179 7.89 -5.18 16.44
CA LYS A 179 7.47 -4.99 17.83
C LYS A 179 5.98 -4.67 17.96
N ARG A 180 5.44 -3.76 17.13
CA ARG A 180 4.03 -3.35 17.21
C ARG A 180 3.07 -4.47 16.85
N PHE A 181 3.40 -5.28 15.85
CA PHE A 181 2.51 -6.33 15.36
C PHE A 181 2.87 -7.74 15.87
N GLY A 182 3.96 -7.90 16.61
CA GLY A 182 4.41 -9.20 17.10
C GLY A 182 4.80 -10.15 15.96
N VAL A 183 5.30 -9.60 14.86
CA VAL A 183 5.74 -10.36 13.68
C VAL A 183 7.27 -10.44 13.63
N SER A 184 7.80 -11.42 12.89
CA SER A 184 9.22 -11.47 12.55
C SER A 184 9.36 -11.64 11.05
N PHE A 185 9.92 -10.64 10.37
CA PHE A 185 10.10 -10.65 8.92
C PHE A 185 11.03 -11.77 8.50
N GLN A 186 12.11 -12.00 9.25
CA GLN A 186 13.02 -13.10 8.97
C GLN A 186 12.34 -14.47 9.09
N LYS A 187 11.54 -14.68 10.14
CA LYS A 187 10.77 -15.93 10.29
C LYS A 187 9.72 -16.08 9.20
N GLU A 188 9.06 -15.00 8.81
CA GLU A 188 8.09 -15.02 7.72
C GLU A 188 8.76 -15.30 6.38
N LYS A 189 9.95 -14.75 6.09
CA LYS A 189 10.77 -15.10 4.92
C LYS A 189 11.07 -16.59 4.87
N GLU A 190 11.52 -17.18 5.98
CA GLU A 190 11.77 -18.61 6.10
C GLU A 190 10.51 -19.46 5.88
N ASN A 191 9.41 -19.07 6.52
CA ASN A 191 8.11 -19.73 6.37
C ASN A 191 7.56 -19.67 4.94
N ARG A 192 7.99 -18.68 4.14
CA ARG A 192 7.49 -18.41 2.78
C ARG A 192 8.48 -18.81 1.69
N ALA A 193 9.62 -19.42 2.06
CA ALA A 193 10.64 -19.86 1.11
C ALA A 193 10.12 -20.86 0.05
N TYR A 194 9.02 -21.55 0.34
CA TYR A 194 8.37 -22.49 -0.58
C TYR A 194 7.45 -21.81 -1.61
N MET A 195 7.08 -20.54 -1.42
CA MET A 195 6.13 -19.84 -2.29
C MET A 195 6.75 -19.59 -3.67
N ALA A 196 6.01 -19.99 -4.71
CA ALA A 196 6.33 -19.59 -6.07
C ALA A 196 6.00 -18.10 -6.26
N GLY A 197 6.87 -17.40 -6.98
CA GLY A 197 6.63 -16.04 -7.45
C GLY A 197 5.89 -16.00 -8.78
N LEU A 198 6.11 -14.91 -9.51
CA LEU A 198 5.63 -14.69 -10.87
C LEU A 198 6.12 -15.81 -11.80
N ALA A 199 5.21 -16.34 -12.62
CA ALA A 199 5.47 -17.47 -13.52
C ALA A 199 6.49 -17.11 -14.61
N HIS A 200 6.52 -15.86 -15.04
CA HIS A 200 7.46 -15.35 -16.06
C HIS A 200 8.64 -14.58 -15.46
N GLY A 201 8.76 -14.56 -14.13
CA GLY A 201 9.65 -13.67 -13.41
C GLY A 201 9.19 -12.21 -13.45
N ILE A 202 9.89 -11.35 -12.72
CA ILE A 202 9.59 -9.92 -12.68
C ILE A 202 9.82 -9.32 -14.06
N HIS A 203 8.78 -8.73 -14.65
CA HIS A 203 8.86 -8.10 -15.95
C HIS A 203 9.82 -6.89 -15.94
N PRO A 204 10.70 -6.72 -16.95
CA PRO A 204 11.73 -5.68 -16.94
C PRO A 204 11.20 -4.24 -16.98
N LEU A 205 9.96 -4.05 -17.42
CA LEU A 205 9.29 -2.74 -17.39
C LEU A 205 8.54 -2.45 -16.09
N ALA A 206 8.36 -3.43 -15.19
CA ALA A 206 7.82 -3.16 -13.87
C ALA A 206 8.85 -2.46 -12.98
N ASN A 207 8.44 -2.05 -11.77
CA ASN A 207 9.29 -1.39 -10.79
C ASN A 207 10.02 -0.18 -11.39
N ALA A 208 9.26 0.71 -12.05
CA ALA A 208 9.79 1.88 -12.75
C ALA A 208 10.84 1.58 -13.84
N ALA A 209 10.87 0.34 -14.36
CA ALA A 209 11.93 -0.15 -15.25
C ALA A 209 13.35 0.06 -14.69
N GLY A 210 13.49 0.01 -13.35
CA GLY A 210 14.75 0.25 -12.64
C GLY A 210 15.23 1.70 -12.65
N LYS A 211 14.36 2.67 -12.97
CA LYS A 211 14.65 4.11 -12.98
C LYS A 211 13.86 4.85 -11.90
N GLY A 212 14.10 6.14 -11.78
CA GLY A 212 13.24 7.05 -11.02
C GLY A 212 12.06 7.54 -11.86
N LEU A 213 10.85 7.62 -11.28
CA LEU A 213 9.68 8.25 -11.90
C LEU A 213 9.17 9.41 -11.06
N GLN A 214 9.09 10.59 -11.68
CA GLN A 214 8.62 11.81 -11.04
C GLN A 214 7.40 12.35 -11.79
N THR A 215 6.34 12.69 -11.06
CA THR A 215 5.16 13.37 -11.62
C THR A 215 5.49 14.84 -11.87
N GLU A 216 5.21 15.33 -13.08
CA GLU A 216 5.36 16.74 -13.44
C GLU A 216 3.99 17.34 -13.81
N LEU A 217 3.71 18.53 -13.27
CA LEU A 217 2.55 19.32 -13.66
C LEU A 217 2.91 20.16 -14.88
N ARG A 218 2.13 20.08 -15.95
CA ARG A 218 2.28 20.92 -17.13
C ARG A 218 0.98 21.60 -17.53
N GLU A 219 1.08 22.82 -18.04
CA GLU A 219 -0.04 23.49 -18.69
C GLU A 219 -0.32 22.84 -20.05
N VAL A 220 -1.60 22.66 -20.38
CA VAL A 220 -2.07 22.19 -21.69
C VAL A 220 -3.21 23.08 -22.17
N GLY A 221 -3.36 23.23 -23.48
CA GLY A 221 -4.54 23.88 -24.05
C GLY A 221 -5.81 23.07 -23.74
N LEU A 222 -6.91 23.76 -23.45
CA LEU A 222 -8.23 23.16 -23.22
C LEU A 222 -8.94 22.84 -24.53
#